data_AF-A0A2M7KR43-F1
#
_entry.id   AF-A0A2M7KR43-F1
#
_cell.length_a   1.000
_cell.length_b   1.000
_cell.length_c   1.000
_cell.angle_alpha   90.00
_cell.angle_beta   90.00
_cell.angle_gamma   90.00
#
_symmetry.space_group_name_H-M   'P 1'
#
loop_
_entity.id
_entity.type
_entity.pdbx_description
1 polymer ?
#
loop_
_entity_poly.entity_id
_entity_poly.type
_entity_poly.pdbx_seq_one_letter_code
_entity_poly.pdbx_strand_id
1 'polypeptide(L)'
;NDTEAAVQATVRGVDPDKSPPVALTLAANSAGLAVFNSSGRLTTVEAQGAVLRGRTASVRGGKPLLAIAGHAVVQSLDDRDLASARRLLILPFPGTYGLPPAPAKPASVALPSLGAMRVELGELRRTRWTRLEGLKPAAGGTVSFDEEQALNMILAATPAEFAAAAKEVEAFARLD
;
A
#
# COMPACT_ATOMS: atom_id res chain seq x y z
N ASN A 1 16.36 8.21 -24.28
CA ASN A 1 15.44 8.19 -23.13
C ASN A 1 15.80 6.99 -22.29
N ASP A 2 16.76 7.19 -21.39
CA ASP A 2 17.21 6.18 -20.46
C ASP A 2 16.07 5.84 -19.51
N THR A 3 15.50 4.64 -19.65
CA THR A 3 14.77 3.99 -18.57
C THR A 3 15.78 3.69 -17.47
N GLU A 4 16.00 4.65 -16.56
CA GLU A 4 16.85 4.40 -15.39
C GLU A 4 16.33 3.16 -14.65
N ALA A 5 17.26 2.26 -14.32
CA ALA A 5 16.91 0.98 -13.69
C ALA A 5 16.30 1.20 -12.30
N ALA A 6 15.25 0.43 -11.99
CA ALA A 6 14.68 0.42 -10.65
C ALA A 6 15.75 0.07 -9.59
N VAL A 7 15.66 0.72 -8.43
CA VAL A 7 16.61 0.56 -7.32
C VAL A 7 15.92 -0.17 -6.17
N GLN A 8 16.67 -1.00 -5.45
CA GLN A 8 16.20 -1.58 -4.19
C GLN A 8 16.78 -0.83 -3.00
N ALA A 9 15.92 -0.24 -2.19
CA ALA A 9 16.28 0.36 -0.91
C ALA A 9 15.96 -0.60 0.23
N THR A 10 16.91 -0.86 1.14
CA THR A 10 16.67 -1.67 2.34
C THR A 10 16.44 -0.76 3.54
N VAL A 11 15.28 -0.90 4.17
CA VAL A 11 14.91 -0.20 5.41
C VAL A 11 14.94 -1.19 6.57
N ARG A 12 15.53 -0.77 7.70
CA ARG A 12 15.60 -1.54 8.94
C ARG A 12 14.74 -0.84 9.98
N GLY A 13 14.00 -1.61 10.78
CA GLY A 13 13.37 -1.06 11.97
C GLY A 13 14.41 -0.70 13.03
N VAL A 14 13.98 0.08 14.02
CA VAL A 14 14.84 0.55 15.13
C VAL A 14 15.37 -0.63 15.95
N ASP A 15 14.55 -1.67 16.12
CA ASP A 15 14.89 -2.91 16.81
C ASP A 15 15.01 -4.06 15.78
N PRO A 16 16.22 -4.48 15.37
CA PRO A 16 16.42 -5.49 14.34
C PRO A 16 15.94 -6.89 14.76
N ASP A 17 15.75 -7.14 16.05
CA ASP A 17 15.24 -8.42 16.56
C ASP A 17 13.71 -8.48 16.48
N LYS A 18 13.03 -7.32 16.49
CA LYS A 18 11.57 -7.22 16.37
C LYS A 18 11.11 -6.85 14.95
N SER A 19 11.96 -6.20 14.18
CA SER A 19 11.64 -5.68 12.85
C SER A 19 12.56 -6.28 11.78
N PRO A 20 12.15 -7.39 11.15
CA PRO A 20 12.84 -7.88 9.98
C PRO A 20 12.95 -6.77 8.92
N PRO A 21 14.12 -6.59 8.28
CA PRO A 21 14.33 -5.56 7.29
C PRO A 21 13.40 -5.76 6.09
N VAL A 22 13.04 -4.65 5.47
CA VAL A 22 12.18 -4.62 4.30
C VAL A 22 12.96 -4.00 3.15
N ALA A 23 12.89 -4.63 1.97
CA ALA A 23 13.37 -4.03 0.74
C ALA A 23 12.18 -3.45 -0.04
N LEU A 24 12.33 -2.20 -0.47
CA LEU A 24 11.40 -1.49 -1.33
C LEU A 24 12.01 -1.39 -2.72
N THR A 25 11.29 -1.83 -3.75
CA THR A 25 11.63 -1.50 -5.13
C THR A 25 11.09 -0.11 -5.45
N LEU A 26 12.00 0.81 -5.79
CA LEU A 26 11.72 2.20 -6.11
C LEU A 26 12.13 2.49 -7.55
N ALA A 27 11.43 3.42 -8.19
CA ALA A 27 11.94 4.01 -9.43
C ALA A 27 13.23 4.79 -9.12
N ALA A 28 14.15 4.88 -10.08
CA ALA A 28 15.41 5.61 -9.88
C ALA A 28 15.13 7.04 -9.43
N ASN A 29 15.88 7.58 -8.47
CA ASN A 29 15.69 8.91 -7.86
C ASN A 29 14.39 9.13 -7.05
N SER A 30 13.56 8.09 -6.84
CA SER A 30 12.29 8.24 -6.13
C SER A 30 12.48 8.02 -4.64
N ALA A 31 11.70 8.73 -3.85
CA ALA A 31 11.54 8.42 -2.44
C ALA A 31 10.66 7.17 -2.25
N GLY A 32 10.90 6.50 -1.14
CA GLY A 32 10.04 5.45 -0.61
C GLY A 32 10.01 5.56 0.91
N LEU A 33 9.00 4.94 1.50
CA LEU A 33 8.75 4.98 2.93
C LEU A 33 8.50 3.57 3.45
N ALA A 34 9.01 3.27 4.63
CA ALA A 34 8.59 2.12 5.42
C ALA A 34 8.48 2.57 6.88
N VAL A 35 7.30 2.39 7.47
CA VAL A 35 7.01 2.75 8.85
C VAL A 35 6.80 1.48 9.66
N PHE A 36 7.53 1.39 10.77
CA PHE A 36 7.37 0.32 11.75
C PHE A 36 6.77 0.90 13.02
N ASN A 37 5.81 0.19 13.62
CA ASN A 37 5.30 0.57 14.94
C ASN A 37 6.26 0.14 16.06
N SER A 38 5.94 0.49 17.31
CA SER A 38 6.77 0.18 18.49
C SER A 38 6.96 -1.32 18.75
N SER A 39 6.06 -2.15 18.22
CA SER A 39 6.16 -3.62 18.26
C SER A 39 6.99 -4.19 17.10
N GLY A 40 7.52 -3.32 16.25
CA GLY A 40 8.35 -3.68 15.11
C GLY A 40 7.61 -4.18 13.87
N ARG A 41 6.27 -4.03 13.82
CA ARG A 41 5.44 -4.42 12.68
C ARG A 41 5.50 -3.36 11.60
N LEU A 42 5.58 -3.78 10.33
CA LEU A 42 5.51 -2.85 9.21
C LEU A 42 4.04 -2.44 9.03
N THR A 43 3.73 -1.17 9.27
CA THR A 43 2.37 -0.64 9.23
C THR A 43 2.10 0.22 8.00
N THR A 44 3.13 0.87 7.44
CA THR A 44 2.99 1.69 6.22
C THR A 44 4.15 1.45 5.28
N VAL A 45 3.87 1.40 3.98
CA VAL A 45 4.88 1.48 2.93
C VAL A 45 4.48 2.45 1.83
N GLU A 46 5.46 3.08 1.22
CA GLU A 46 5.37 3.76 -0.07
C GLU A 46 6.42 3.15 -0.99
N ALA A 47 5.99 2.62 -2.13
CA ALA A 47 6.91 2.02 -3.11
C ALA A 47 6.32 2.03 -4.52
N GLN A 48 7.19 1.72 -5.49
CA GLN A 48 6.87 1.68 -6.92
C GLN A 48 7.12 0.30 -7.53
N GLY A 49 7.02 -0.74 -6.71
CA GLY A 49 7.37 -2.09 -7.07
C GLY A 49 7.11 -3.10 -5.95
N ALA A 50 7.84 -4.20 -6.00
CA ALA A 50 7.78 -5.22 -4.97
C ALA A 50 8.29 -4.72 -3.61
N VAL A 51 7.64 -5.18 -2.55
CA VAL A 51 8.09 -5.05 -1.17
C VAL A 51 8.44 -6.44 -0.66
N LEU A 52 9.70 -6.64 -0.28
CA LEU A 52 10.20 -7.93 0.21
C LEU A 52 10.53 -7.82 1.69
N ARG A 53 10.21 -8.84 2.47
CA ARG A 53 10.61 -8.93 3.88
C ARG A 53 11.70 -9.97 4.09
N GLY A 54 12.81 -9.54 4.71
CA GLY A 54 13.90 -10.41 5.12
C GLY A 54 13.49 -11.37 6.26
N ARG A 55 14.30 -12.41 6.49
CA ARG A 55 14.13 -13.33 7.64
C ARG A 55 15.03 -12.97 8.83
N THR A 56 16.10 -12.22 8.58
CA THR A 56 17.14 -11.81 9.54
C THR A 56 17.62 -10.41 9.14
N ALA A 57 18.79 -9.95 9.60
CA ALA A 57 19.41 -8.70 9.17
C ALA A 57 19.70 -8.56 7.65
N SER A 58 19.22 -9.45 6.78
CA SER A 58 19.34 -9.37 5.32
C SER A 58 18.00 -9.59 4.63
N VAL A 59 17.80 -8.86 3.53
CA VAL A 59 16.66 -9.01 2.60
C VAL A 59 16.96 -10.01 1.47
N ARG A 60 18.19 -10.55 1.39
CA ARG A 60 18.56 -11.53 0.36
C ARG A 60 17.73 -12.81 0.56
N GLY A 61 16.94 -13.17 -0.46
CA GLY A 61 15.98 -14.28 -0.37
C GLY A 61 14.73 -13.95 0.46
N GLY A 62 14.44 -12.67 0.66
CA GLY A 62 13.25 -12.19 1.35
C GLY A 62 11.94 -12.67 0.71
N LYS A 63 10.90 -12.83 1.52
CA LYS A 63 9.57 -13.23 1.05
C LYS A 63 8.83 -12.02 0.49
N PRO A 64 8.15 -12.12 -0.66
CA PRO A 64 7.23 -11.10 -1.11
C PRO A 64 6.16 -10.82 -0.05
N LEU A 65 6.03 -9.54 0.31
CA LEU A 65 4.99 -9.06 1.21
C LEU A 65 3.81 -8.51 0.42
N LEU A 66 4.07 -7.55 -0.45
CA LEU A 66 3.12 -6.98 -1.40
C LEU A 66 3.84 -6.58 -2.69
N ALA A 67 3.08 -6.43 -3.77
CA ALA A 67 3.59 -5.94 -5.04
C ALA A 67 2.77 -4.75 -5.52
N ILE A 68 3.46 -3.73 -6.01
CA ILE A 68 2.84 -2.54 -6.59
C ILE A 68 3.27 -2.47 -8.05
N ALA A 69 2.31 -2.32 -8.95
CA ALA A 69 2.57 -1.83 -10.30
C ALA A 69 2.14 -0.35 -10.35
N GLY A 70 3.04 0.55 -10.70
CA GLY A 70 2.82 2.00 -10.53
C GLY A 70 3.41 2.48 -9.20
N HIS A 71 2.73 3.39 -8.50
CA HIS A 71 3.15 3.97 -7.22
C HIS A 71 1.97 3.99 -6.27
N ALA A 72 2.16 3.53 -5.03
CA ALA A 72 1.13 3.57 -4.00
C ALA A 72 1.74 3.68 -2.60
N VAL A 73 0.97 4.31 -1.70
CA VAL A 73 1.11 4.15 -0.25
C VAL A 73 0.10 3.10 0.21
N VAL A 74 0.53 2.16 1.04
CA VAL A 74 -0.34 1.17 1.69
C VAL A 74 -0.13 1.26 3.19
N GLN A 75 -1.21 1.48 3.94
CA GLN A 75 -1.20 1.68 5.37
C GLN A 75 -2.19 0.75 6.07
N SER A 76 -1.77 0.11 7.16
CA SER A 76 -2.65 -0.52 8.14
C SER A 76 -3.35 0.54 8.97
N LEU A 77 -4.67 0.44 9.04
CA LEU A 77 -5.52 1.24 9.93
C LEU A 77 -5.80 0.50 11.25
N ASP A 78 -5.19 -0.65 11.48
CA ASP A 78 -5.42 -1.47 12.67
C ASP A 78 -4.16 -1.77 13.47
N ASP A 79 -3.09 -1.01 13.19
CA ASP A 79 -1.76 -1.15 13.79
C ASP A 79 -1.21 -2.59 13.72
N ARG A 80 -1.68 -3.34 12.72
CA ARG A 80 -1.22 -4.68 12.41
C ARG A 80 -0.14 -4.61 11.36
N ASP A 81 0.63 -5.69 11.31
CA ASP A 81 1.55 -5.87 10.21
C ASP A 81 0.79 -5.94 8.88
N LEU A 82 1.26 -5.25 7.84
CA LEU A 82 0.61 -5.20 6.52
C LEU A 82 0.23 -6.59 5.98
N ALA A 83 1.00 -7.65 6.26
CA ALA A 83 0.69 -9.02 5.84
C ALA A 83 -0.62 -9.57 6.43
N SER A 84 -1.06 -9.01 7.56
CA SER A 84 -2.11 -9.52 8.44
C SER A 84 -3.13 -8.46 8.85
N ALA A 85 -2.98 -7.25 8.32
CA ALA A 85 -3.91 -6.15 8.51
C ALA A 85 -5.31 -6.56 8.05
N ARG A 86 -6.30 -6.11 8.78
CA ARG A 86 -7.72 -6.34 8.48
C ARG A 86 -8.42 -5.09 7.98
N ARG A 87 -7.76 -3.94 8.11
CA ARG A 87 -8.18 -2.63 7.64
C ARG A 87 -6.97 -1.95 7.01
N LEU A 88 -7.09 -1.62 5.74
CA LEU A 88 -6.03 -1.05 4.92
C LEU A 88 -6.56 0.20 4.24
N LEU A 89 -5.75 1.25 4.26
CA LEU A 89 -5.88 2.38 3.37
C LEU A 89 -4.81 2.26 2.29
N ILE A 90 -5.25 2.33 1.04
CA ILE A 90 -4.38 2.34 -0.14
C ILE A 90 -4.56 3.69 -0.83
N LEU A 91 -3.47 4.42 -0.97
CA LEU A 91 -3.40 5.69 -1.68
C LEU A 91 -2.58 5.46 -2.96
N PRO A 92 -3.24 5.15 -4.08
CA PRO A 92 -2.55 5.10 -5.36
C PRO A 92 -2.05 6.49 -5.78
N PHE A 93 -1.05 6.52 -6.65
CA PHE A 93 -0.58 7.73 -7.31
C PHE A 93 -0.61 7.53 -8.83
N PRO A 94 -1.06 8.52 -9.60
CA PRO A 94 -1.02 8.45 -11.05
C PRO A 94 0.44 8.53 -11.51
N GLY A 95 1.01 7.37 -11.83
CA GLY A 95 2.30 7.28 -12.50
C GLY A 95 3.54 7.28 -11.61
N THR A 96 4.69 7.20 -12.25
CA THR A 96 6.00 7.53 -11.68
C THR A 96 6.59 8.61 -12.58
N TYR A 97 7.14 9.69 -12.02
CA TYR A 97 7.82 10.74 -12.79
C TYR A 97 6.98 11.47 -13.84
N GLY A 98 5.70 11.76 -13.57
CA GLY A 98 4.89 12.51 -14.53
C GLY A 98 4.61 11.75 -15.83
N LEU A 99 4.83 10.43 -15.86
CA LEU A 99 4.30 9.56 -16.90
C LEU A 99 3.00 8.94 -16.36
N PRO A 100 1.84 9.23 -16.97
CA PRO A 100 0.58 8.62 -16.56
C PRO A 100 0.67 7.09 -16.69
N PRO A 101 -0.08 6.33 -15.88
CA PRO A 101 -0.19 4.89 -16.09
C PRO A 101 -0.68 4.65 -17.53
N ALA A 102 0.15 4.02 -18.35
CA ALA A 102 -0.21 3.75 -19.73
C ALA A 102 -1.44 2.80 -19.75
N PRO A 103 -2.42 2.98 -20.65
CA PRO A 103 -3.62 2.15 -20.74
C PRO A 103 -3.34 0.64 -20.83
N ALA A 104 -2.15 0.27 -21.33
CA ALA A 104 -1.70 -1.11 -21.48
C ALA A 104 -1.23 -1.77 -20.18
N LYS A 105 -1.03 -1.03 -19.08
CA LYS A 105 -0.59 -1.59 -17.78
C LYS A 105 -1.22 -0.81 -16.62
N PRO A 106 -2.41 -1.22 -16.16
CA PRO A 106 -3.09 -0.55 -15.04
C PRO A 106 -2.21 -0.61 -13.79
N ALA A 107 -2.27 0.45 -12.99
CA ALA A 107 -1.62 0.44 -11.70
C ALA A 107 -2.35 -0.55 -10.79
N SER A 108 -1.62 -1.18 -9.88
CA SER A 108 -2.21 -2.20 -9.01
C SER A 108 -1.45 -2.36 -7.70
N VAL A 109 -2.19 -2.83 -6.70
CA VAL A 109 -1.64 -3.34 -5.44
C VAL A 109 -2.07 -4.79 -5.30
N ALA A 110 -1.10 -5.68 -5.13
CA ALA A 110 -1.30 -7.09 -4.85
C ALA A 110 -0.85 -7.41 -3.43
N LEU A 111 -1.80 -7.83 -2.59
CA LEU A 111 -1.58 -8.29 -1.23
C LEU A 111 -2.56 -9.43 -0.95
N PRO A 112 -2.10 -10.63 -0.55
CA PRO A 112 -2.97 -11.81 -0.44
C PRO A 112 -4.22 -11.62 0.43
N SER A 113 -4.11 -10.80 1.48
CA SER A 113 -5.24 -10.53 2.39
C SER A 113 -6.39 -9.77 1.72
N LEU A 114 -6.14 -9.02 0.64
CA LEU A 114 -7.19 -8.29 -0.09
C LEU A 114 -8.23 -9.23 -0.69
N GLY A 115 -7.85 -10.46 -1.05
CA GLY A 115 -8.79 -11.43 -1.65
C GLY A 115 -9.97 -11.81 -0.75
N ALA A 116 -9.87 -11.57 0.56
CA ALA A 116 -10.95 -11.82 1.53
C ALA A 116 -11.63 -10.53 2.03
N MET A 117 -11.24 -9.36 1.51
CA MET A 117 -11.73 -8.07 1.96
C MET A 117 -12.82 -7.51 1.05
N ARG A 118 -13.68 -6.68 1.63
CA ARG A 118 -14.45 -5.68 0.89
C ARG A 118 -13.50 -4.54 0.55
N VAL A 119 -13.42 -4.21 -0.73
CA VAL A 119 -12.56 -3.12 -1.24
C VAL A 119 -13.42 -2.09 -1.93
N GLU A 120 -13.29 -0.84 -1.52
CA GLU A 120 -14.07 0.27 -2.10
C GLU A 120 -13.18 1.45 -2.43
N LEU A 121 -13.44 2.03 -3.59
CA LEU A 121 -12.93 3.32 -3.98
C LEU A 121 -13.81 4.40 -3.33
N GLY A 122 -13.19 5.44 -2.81
CA GLY A 122 -13.89 6.57 -2.24
C GLY A 122 -13.02 7.80 -2.14
N GLU A 123 -13.63 8.89 -1.70
CA GLU A 123 -13.01 10.19 -1.56
C GLU A 123 -13.42 10.82 -0.23
N LEU A 124 -12.56 11.66 0.34
CA LEU A 124 -12.88 12.48 1.49
C LEU A 124 -13.57 13.77 1.04
N ARG A 125 -14.88 13.89 1.29
CA ARG A 125 -15.67 15.10 1.03
C ARG A 125 -16.21 15.65 2.34
N ARG A 126 -15.89 16.92 2.66
CA ARG A 126 -16.35 17.59 3.90
C ARG A 126 -16.15 16.69 5.12
N THR A 127 -14.93 16.17 5.28
CA THR A 127 -14.51 15.27 6.37
C THR A 127 -15.32 13.97 6.50
N ARG A 128 -16.01 13.54 5.43
CA ARG A 128 -16.72 12.26 5.34
C ARG A 128 -16.16 11.43 4.20
N TRP A 129 -15.91 10.16 4.47
CA TRP A 129 -15.49 9.24 3.42
C TRP A 129 -16.74 8.83 2.64
N THR A 130 -16.75 9.13 1.35
CA THR A 130 -17.87 8.84 0.45
C THR A 130 -17.44 7.78 -0.53
N ARG A 131 -18.19 6.68 -0.58
CA ARG A 131 -17.99 5.61 -1.54
C ARG A 131 -18.28 6.13 -2.96
N LEU A 132 -17.38 5.80 -3.88
CA LEU A 132 -17.54 5.97 -5.32
C LEU A 132 -17.91 4.65 -5.99
N GLU A 133 -17.11 3.61 -5.75
CA GLU A 133 -17.23 2.33 -6.44
C GLU A 133 -16.81 1.16 -5.52
N GLY A 134 -17.33 -0.05 -5.78
CA GLY A 134 -16.78 -1.27 -5.18
C GLY A 134 -15.78 -1.93 -6.13
N LEU A 135 -14.57 -2.19 -5.65
CA LEU A 135 -13.53 -2.87 -6.42
C LEU A 135 -13.54 -4.37 -6.08
N LYS A 136 -13.42 -5.22 -7.09
CA LYS A 136 -13.30 -6.67 -6.90
C LYS A 136 -11.83 -7.08 -7.02
N PRO A 137 -11.18 -7.55 -5.94
CA PRO A 137 -9.85 -8.12 -6.03
C PRO A 137 -9.85 -9.33 -6.98
N ALA A 138 -8.86 -9.38 -7.86
CA ALA A 138 -8.58 -10.57 -8.67
C ALA A 138 -7.94 -11.67 -7.82
N ALA A 139 -7.75 -12.85 -8.42
CA ALA A 139 -7.03 -13.96 -7.79
C ALA A 139 -5.67 -13.50 -7.24
N GLY A 140 -5.34 -13.95 -6.03
CA GLY A 140 -4.12 -13.53 -5.33
C GLY A 140 -4.22 -12.20 -4.58
N GLY A 141 -5.41 -11.57 -4.55
CA GLY A 141 -5.63 -10.32 -3.81
C GLY A 141 -5.09 -9.09 -4.54
N THR A 142 -5.21 -9.07 -5.87
CA THR A 142 -4.78 -7.94 -6.70
C THR A 142 -5.94 -6.98 -6.94
N VAL A 143 -5.76 -5.72 -6.58
CA VAL A 143 -6.67 -4.62 -6.92
C VAL A 143 -5.98 -3.77 -7.96
N SER A 144 -6.61 -3.62 -9.12
CA SER A 144 -6.12 -2.75 -10.20
C SER A 144 -6.96 -1.48 -10.24
N PHE A 145 -6.33 -0.38 -10.65
CA PHE A 145 -6.97 0.92 -10.77
C PHE A 145 -6.36 1.66 -11.97
N ASP A 146 -7.20 2.45 -12.65
CA ASP A 146 -6.77 3.33 -13.73
C ASP A 146 -6.26 4.68 -13.19
N GLU A 147 -5.96 5.61 -14.10
CA GLU A 147 -5.45 6.94 -13.76
C GLU A 147 -6.45 7.78 -12.96
N GLU A 148 -7.74 7.71 -13.28
CA GLU A 148 -8.78 8.48 -12.57
C GLU A 148 -9.01 7.91 -11.17
N GLN A 149 -9.05 6.59 -11.06
CA GLN A 149 -9.15 5.89 -9.78
C GLN A 149 -7.89 6.08 -8.93
N ALA A 150 -6.71 6.27 -9.55
CA ALA A 150 -5.47 6.56 -8.84
C ALA A 150 -5.47 7.92 -8.11
N LEU A 151 -6.43 8.81 -8.39
CA LEU A 151 -6.61 10.07 -7.67
C LEU A 151 -7.45 9.93 -6.39
N ASN A 152 -8.00 8.74 -6.14
CA ASN A 152 -8.95 8.47 -5.07
C ASN A 152 -8.38 7.49 -4.05
N MET A 153 -8.99 7.46 -2.86
CA MET A 153 -8.60 6.58 -1.77
C MET A 153 -9.27 5.21 -1.93
N ILE A 154 -8.51 4.14 -1.69
CA ILE A 154 -9.06 2.79 -1.65
C ILE A 154 -9.06 2.30 -0.21
N LEU A 155 -10.25 2.00 0.31
CA LEU A 155 -10.43 1.39 1.62
C LEU A 155 -10.67 -0.10 1.45
N ALA A 156 -9.81 -0.93 2.05
CA ALA A 156 -9.95 -2.37 2.07
C ALA A 156 -10.08 -2.85 3.50
N ALA A 157 -11.16 -3.57 3.81
CA ALA A 157 -11.33 -4.13 5.13
C ALA A 157 -12.12 -5.43 5.10
N THR A 158 -11.95 -6.26 6.13
CA THR A 158 -12.86 -7.40 6.30
C THR A 158 -14.31 -6.89 6.39
N PRO A 159 -15.31 -7.62 5.87
CA PRO A 159 -16.68 -7.12 5.83
C PRO A 159 -17.22 -6.62 7.19
N ALA A 160 -16.84 -7.29 8.28
CA ALA A 160 -17.22 -6.93 9.65
C ALA A 160 -16.56 -5.64 10.17
N GLU A 161 -15.39 -5.28 9.64
CA GLU A 161 -14.59 -4.14 10.13
C GLU A 161 -14.68 -2.91 9.22
N PHE A 162 -15.34 -3.00 8.07
CA PHE A 162 -15.38 -1.94 7.07
C PHE A 162 -15.93 -0.61 7.60
N ALA A 163 -17.03 -0.65 8.36
CA ALA A 163 -17.61 0.56 8.94
C ALA A 163 -16.67 1.25 9.95
N ALA A 164 -15.88 0.48 10.69
CA ALA A 164 -14.88 1.03 11.60
C ALA A 164 -13.70 1.64 10.83
N ALA A 165 -13.26 0.97 9.76
CA ALA A 165 -12.20 1.48 8.88
C ALA A 165 -12.58 2.84 8.25
N ALA A 166 -13.83 2.98 7.78
CA ALA A 166 -14.31 4.24 7.22
C ALA A 166 -14.31 5.38 8.24
N LYS A 167 -14.77 5.12 9.48
CA LYS A 167 -14.73 6.11 10.57
C LYS A 167 -13.32 6.55 10.92
N GLU A 168 -12.35 5.64 10.85
CA GLU A 168 -10.95 5.95 11.14
C GLU A 168 -10.34 6.88 10.08
N VAL A 169 -10.64 6.62 8.80
CA VAL A 169 -10.28 7.53 7.70
C VAL A 169 -10.92 8.91 7.89
N GLU A 170 -12.18 8.97 8.30
CA GLU A 170 -12.86 10.23 8.60
C GLU A 170 -12.23 10.98 9.77
N ALA A 171 -11.75 10.28 10.79
CA ALA A 171 -11.13 10.90 11.96
C ALA A 171 -9.84 11.64 11.60
N PHE A 172 -9.02 11.08 10.70
CA PHE A 172 -7.82 11.77 10.18
C PHE A 172 -8.16 13.09 9.48
N ALA A 173 -9.30 13.16 8.81
CA ALA A 173 -9.73 14.35 8.08
C ALA A 173 -10.36 15.44 8.96
N ARG A 174 -10.52 15.20 10.27
CA ARG A 174 -11.16 16.12 11.24
C ARG A 174 -10.17 16.73 12.24
N LEU A 175 -8.87 16.50 12.06
CA LEU A 175 -7.85 17.17 12.87
C LEU A 175 -7.79 18.64 12.44
N ASP A 176 -8.65 19.44 13.08
CA ASP A 176 -8.62 20.91 13.12
C ASP A 176 -7.61 21.39 14.18
#